data_AF-A0A9E5NEU0-F1
#
_entry.id   AF-A0A9E5NEU0-F1
#
_cell.length_a   1.000
_cell.length_b   1.000
_cell.length_c   1.000
_cell.angle_alpha   90.00
_cell.angle_beta   90.00
_cell.angle_gamma   90.00
#
_symmetry.space_group_name_H-M   'P 1'
#
loop_
_entity.id
_entity.type
_entity.pdbx_description
1 polymer ?
#
loop_
_entity_poly.entity_id
_entity_poly.type
_entity_poly.pdbx_seq_one_letter_code
_entity_poly.pdbx_strand_id
1 'polypeptide(L)'
;WSFAIWVLAGLTNYLTLLALGIEVPLVVASLFILAVIHIGLVVPSSPGRIGVFHFLCVLSLSFFGVDGAVALAYGFVLHFIVVVPVILVGLLCLWKENVTLYRLVRELGDR
;
A
#
# COMPACT_ATOMS: atom_id res chain seq x y z
N TRP A 1 -9.36 15.03 10.96
CA TRP A 1 -8.69 14.76 9.67
C TRP A 1 -8.08 13.36 9.60
N SER A 2 -7.28 12.90 10.58
CA SER A 2 -6.69 11.56 10.54
C SER A 2 -7.70 10.41 10.47
N PHE A 3 -8.82 10.51 11.20
CA PHE A 3 -9.86 9.46 11.21
C PHE A 3 -10.38 9.10 9.80
N ALA A 4 -10.57 10.10 8.93
CA ALA A 4 -11.04 9.88 7.55
C ALA A 4 -10.03 9.05 6.73
N ILE A 5 -8.73 9.26 6.95
CA ILE A 5 -7.66 8.50 6.29
C ILE A 5 -7.68 7.04 6.74
N TRP A 6 -7.84 6.79 8.04
CA TRP A 6 -7.94 5.43 8.58
C TRP A 6 -9.18 4.69 8.07
N VAL A 7 -10.33 5.38 8.01
CA VAL A 7 -11.56 4.82 7.43
C VAL A 7 -11.37 4.50 5.96
N LEU A 8 -10.81 5.43 5.17
CA LEU A 8 -10.57 5.20 3.75
C LEU A 8 -9.58 4.05 3.53
N ALA A 9 -8.52 3.95 4.34
CA ALA A 9 -7.54 2.87 4.24
C ALA A 9 -8.15 1.51 4.59
N GLY A 10 -8.97 1.44 5.66
CA GLY A 10 -9.72 0.23 6.00
C GLY A 10 -10.73 -0.15 4.93
N LEU A 11 -11.40 0.84 4.33
CA LEU A 11 -12.33 0.63 3.22
C LEU A 11 -11.61 0.13 1.97
N THR A 12 -10.42 0.66 1.65
CA THR A 12 -9.60 0.16 0.54
C THR A 12 -9.23 -1.32 0.72
N ASN A 13 -8.80 -1.71 1.93
CA ASN A 13 -8.51 -3.12 2.24
C ASN A 13 -9.78 -3.98 2.09
N TYR A 14 -10.90 -3.54 2.66
CA TYR A 14 -12.18 -4.24 2.58
C TYR A 14 -12.62 -4.46 1.13
N LEU A 15 -12.60 -3.40 0.33
CA LEU A 15 -12.99 -3.45 -1.08
C LEU A 15 -12.03 -4.30 -1.91
N THR A 16 -10.74 -4.32 -1.57
CA THR A 16 -9.75 -5.16 -2.27
C THR A 16 -9.98 -6.65 -1.97
N LEU A 17 -10.27 -7.01 -0.71
CA LEU A 17 -10.63 -8.38 -0.34
C LEU A 17 -11.91 -8.83 -1.07
N LEU A 18 -12.92 -7.95 -1.09
CA LEU A 18 -14.19 -8.18 -1.77
C LEU A 18 -13.99 -8.34 -3.30
N ALA A 19 -13.19 -7.47 -3.92
CA ALA A 19 -12.93 -7.49 -5.36
C ALA A 19 -12.17 -8.75 -5.81
N LEU A 20 -11.32 -9.30 -4.95
CA LEU A 20 -10.60 -10.55 -5.22
C LEU A 20 -11.37 -11.81 -4.78
N GLY A 21 -12.58 -11.67 -4.24
CA GLY A 21 -13.40 -12.79 -3.80
C GLY A 21 -12.76 -13.60 -2.65
N ILE A 22 -11.95 -12.96 -1.81
CA ILE A 22 -11.27 -13.64 -0.71
C ILE A 22 -12.27 -13.88 0.43
N GLU A 23 -12.61 -15.15 0.67
CA GLU A 23 -13.56 -15.57 1.69
C GLU A 23 -12.95 -15.51 3.09
N VAL A 24 -13.06 -14.34 3.73
CA VAL A 24 -12.64 -14.09 5.11
C VAL A 24 -13.69 -13.23 5.82
N PRO A 25 -13.66 -13.13 7.17
CA PRO A 25 -14.43 -12.12 7.88
C PRO A 25 -14.00 -10.70 7.48
N LEU A 26 -14.59 -10.16 6.41
CA LEU A 26 -14.07 -9.01 5.65
C LEU A 26 -13.71 -7.79 6.52
N VAL A 27 -14.55 -7.45 7.49
CA VAL A 27 -14.33 -6.31 8.40
C VAL A 27 -13.15 -6.56 9.34
N VAL A 28 -13.07 -7.75 9.92
CA VAL A 28 -12.00 -8.09 10.87
C VAL A 28 -10.67 -8.22 10.12
N ALA A 29 -10.66 -8.90 8.98
CA ALA A 29 -9.48 -9.09 8.14
C ALA A 29 -8.95 -7.75 7.61
N SER A 30 -9.83 -6.86 7.11
CA SER A 30 -9.39 -5.57 6.57
C SER A 30 -8.72 -4.68 7.62
N LEU A 31 -9.28 -4.62 8.83
CA LEU A 31 -8.73 -3.88 9.96
C LEU A 31 -7.45 -4.51 10.49
N PHE A 32 -7.37 -5.85 10.52
CA PHE A 32 -6.17 -6.56 10.94
C PHE A 32 -5.00 -6.29 9.98
N ILE A 33 -5.23 -6.43 8.67
CA ILE A 33 -4.23 -6.12 7.64
C ILE A 33 -3.78 -4.65 7.76
N LEU A 34 -4.73 -3.73 7.98
CA LEU A 34 -4.44 -2.31 8.15
C LEU A 34 -3.48 -2.07 9.31
N ALA A 35 -3.75 -2.66 10.47
CA ALA A 35 -2.93 -2.54 11.66
C ALA A 35 -1.53 -3.15 11.46
N VAL A 36 -1.46 -4.37 10.93
CA VAL A 36 -0.19 -5.07 10.68
C VAL A 36 0.69 -4.29 9.70
N ILE A 37 0.12 -3.78 8.61
CA ILE A 37 0.87 -2.96 7.64
C ILE A 37 1.38 -1.67 8.31
N HIS A 38 0.53 -0.93 9.03
CA HIS A 38 0.94 0.34 9.63
C HIS A 38 2.03 0.16 10.70
N ILE A 39 1.97 -0.92 11.49
CA ILE A 39 3.00 -1.25 12.47
C ILE A 39 4.28 -1.72 11.77
N GLY A 40 4.17 -2.63 10.80
CA GLY A 40 5.33 -3.22 10.13
C GLY A 40 6.10 -2.24 9.25
N LEU A 41 5.44 -1.23 8.69
CA LEU A 41 6.09 -0.18 7.89
C LEU A 41 6.81 0.90 8.71
N VAL A 42 6.76 0.84 10.05
CA VAL A 42 7.61 1.66 10.92
C VAL A 42 9.09 1.30 10.71
N VAL A 43 9.37 0.05 10.33
CA VAL A 43 10.74 -0.39 10.05
C VAL A 43 11.23 0.27 8.75
N PRO A 44 12.35 1.04 8.80
CA PRO A 44 12.93 1.62 7.60
C PRO A 44 13.30 0.50 6.64
N SER A 45 12.76 0.57 5.44
CA SER A 45 12.84 -0.48 4.42
C SER A 45 13.30 0.10 3.08
N SER A 46 13.56 -0.79 2.12
CA SER A 46 13.99 -0.47 0.76
C SER A 46 13.16 0.65 0.10
N PRO A 47 13.73 1.39 -0.88
CA PRO A 47 12.98 2.37 -1.66
C PRO A 47 11.68 1.77 -2.20
N GLY A 48 10.55 2.39 -1.90
CA GLY A 48 9.21 1.92 -2.30
C GLY A 48 8.61 0.81 -1.42
N ARG A 49 9.31 0.33 -0.38
CA ARG A 49 8.81 -0.69 0.57
C ARG A 49 8.36 -1.99 -0.11
N ILE A 50 8.91 -2.24 -1.30
CA ILE A 50 8.67 -3.44 -2.10
C ILE A 50 9.26 -4.63 -1.34
N GLY A 51 8.55 -5.76 -1.32
CA GLY A 51 8.88 -6.91 -0.47
C GLY A 51 8.20 -6.86 0.88
N VAL A 52 8.59 -5.93 1.77
CA VAL A 52 8.05 -5.84 3.15
C VAL A 52 6.54 -5.68 3.15
N PHE A 53 5.99 -4.80 2.31
CA PHE A 53 4.53 -4.62 2.21
C PHE A 53 3.81 -5.92 1.81
N HIS A 54 4.33 -6.62 0.80
CA HIS A 54 3.72 -7.85 0.28
C HIS A 54 3.84 -8.99 1.29
N PHE A 55 4.99 -9.09 1.96
CA PHE A 55 5.19 -10.03 3.06
C PHE A 55 4.20 -9.79 4.20
N LEU A 56 3.98 -8.54 4.61
CA LEU A 56 3.00 -8.22 5.65
C LEU A 56 1.57 -8.58 5.22
N CYS A 57 1.21 -8.38 3.95
CA CYS A 57 -0.10 -8.82 3.44
C CYS A 57 -0.26 -10.34 3.52
N VAL A 58 0.75 -11.09 3.07
CA VAL A 58 0.77 -12.57 3.14
C VAL A 58 0.70 -13.04 4.59
N LEU A 59 1.51 -12.45 5.46
CA LEU A 59 1.52 -12.75 6.89
C LEU A 59 0.16 -12.46 7.53
N SER A 60 -0.47 -11.33 7.22
CA SER A 60 -1.78 -11.00 7.79
C SER A 60 -2.86 -11.98 7.36
N LEU A 61 -2.89 -12.32 6.07
CA LEU A 61 -3.90 -13.20 5.50
C LEU A 61 -3.69 -14.68 5.86
N SER A 62 -2.46 -15.09 6.20
CA SER A 62 -2.21 -16.45 6.69
C SER A 62 -2.90 -16.73 8.04
N PHE A 63 -3.15 -15.71 8.88
CA PHE A 63 -3.95 -15.87 10.11
C PHE A 63 -5.42 -16.20 9.84
N PHE A 64 -5.91 -15.93 8.63
CA PHE A 64 -7.26 -16.25 8.19
C PHE A 64 -7.30 -17.50 7.28
N GLY A 65 -6.20 -18.23 7.15
CA GLY A 65 -6.12 -19.46 6.35
C GLY A 65 -6.10 -19.23 4.84
N VAL A 66 -5.83 -18.01 4.37
CA VAL A 66 -5.75 -17.70 2.94
C VAL A 66 -4.45 -18.26 2.36
N ASP A 67 -4.54 -18.87 1.18
CA ASP A 67 -3.39 -19.38 0.44
C ASP A 67 -2.36 -18.28 0.14
N GLY A 68 -1.07 -18.64 0.19
CA GLY A 68 0.03 -17.70 0.02
C GLY A 68 0.07 -17.03 -1.35
N ALA A 69 -0.29 -17.73 -2.43
CA ALA A 69 -0.32 -17.15 -3.77
C ALA A 69 -1.48 -16.15 -3.90
N VAL A 70 -2.64 -16.47 -3.34
CA VAL A 70 -3.80 -15.56 -3.30
C VAL A 70 -3.50 -14.32 -2.46
N ALA A 71 -2.88 -14.50 -1.29
CA ALA A 71 -2.50 -13.39 -0.42
C ALA A 71 -1.41 -12.49 -1.04
N LEU A 72 -0.49 -13.08 -1.82
CA LEU A 72 0.50 -12.32 -2.57
C LEU A 72 -0.14 -11.50 -3.69
N ALA A 73 -1.11 -12.07 -4.43
CA ALA A 73 -1.87 -11.35 -5.43
C ALA A 73 -2.65 -10.18 -4.81
N TYR A 74 -3.27 -10.39 -3.65
CA TYR A 74 -3.87 -9.31 -2.85
C TYR A 74 -2.86 -8.21 -2.52
N GLY A 75 -1.67 -8.59 -2.04
CA GLY A 75 -0.60 -7.64 -1.73
C GLY A 75 -0.21 -6.77 -2.93
N PHE A 76 -0.08 -7.36 -4.12
CA PHE A 76 0.19 -6.60 -5.34
C PHE A 76 -0.94 -5.63 -5.66
N VAL A 77 -2.18 -6.10 -5.75
CA VAL A 77 -3.33 -5.26 -6.10
C VAL A 77 -3.43 -4.08 -5.14
N LEU A 78 -3.34 -4.34 -3.83
CA LEU A 78 -3.40 -3.29 -2.81
C LEU A 78 -2.24 -2.30 -2.94
N HIS A 79 -1.01 -2.77 -3.18
CA HIS A 79 0.15 -1.89 -3.34
C HIS A 79 -0.04 -0.96 -4.55
N PHE A 80 -0.54 -1.49 -5.67
CA PHE A 80 -0.84 -0.69 -6.86
C PHE A 80 -1.90 0.38 -6.59
N ILE A 81 -3.00 0.02 -5.90
CA ILE A 81 -4.06 0.96 -5.53
C ILE A 81 -3.53 2.11 -4.67
N VAL A 82 -2.59 1.84 -3.76
CA VAL A 82 -2.05 2.85 -2.85
C VAL A 82 -0.95 3.70 -3.51
N VAL A 83 -0.11 3.10 -4.35
CA VAL A 83 1.09 3.77 -4.88
C VAL A 83 0.85 4.47 -6.21
N VAL A 84 0.12 3.87 -7.14
CA VAL A 84 -0.05 4.44 -8.49
C VAL A 84 -0.72 5.82 -8.46
N PRO A 85 -1.84 6.05 -7.73
CA PRO A 85 -2.46 7.37 -7.69
C PRO A 85 -1.52 8.45 -7.15
N VAL A 86 -0.74 8.12 -6.12
CA VAL A 86 0.25 9.05 -5.54
C VAL A 86 1.33 9.40 -6.54
N ILE A 87 1.86 8.41 -7.26
CA ILE A 87 2.84 8.62 -8.33
C ILE A 87 2.24 9.51 -9.43
N LEU A 88 1.02 9.22 -9.89
CA LEU A 88 0.37 9.98 -10.96
C LEU A 88 0.15 11.44 -10.55
N VAL A 89 -0.32 11.69 -9.33
CA VAL A 89 -0.49 13.07 -8.81
C VAL A 89 0.87 13.77 -8.74
N GLY A 90 1.91 13.11 -8.24
CA GLY A 90 3.27 13.66 -8.20
C GLY A 90 3.79 14.04 -9.59
N LEU A 91 3.63 13.14 -10.57
CA LEU A 91 4.02 13.40 -11.97
C LEU A 91 3.23 14.57 -12.58
N LEU A 92 1.92 14.66 -12.31
CA LEU A 92 1.09 15.76 -12.78
C LEU A 92 1.52 17.11 -12.19
N CYS A 93 1.90 17.15 -10.91
CA CYS A 93 2.44 18.36 -10.29
C CYS A 93 3.77 18.78 -10.93
N LEU A 94 4.70 17.84 -11.13
CA LEU A 94 5.98 18.11 -11.79
C LEU A 94 5.80 18.67 -13.20
N TRP A 95 4.86 18.08 -13.96
CA TRP A 95 4.55 18.56 -15.29
C TRP A 95 3.97 19.98 -15.28
N LYS A 96 3.07 20.29 -14.34
CA LYS A 96 2.51 21.65 -14.17
C LYS A 96 3.55 22.69 -13.78
N GLU A 97 4.53 22.32 -12.96
CA GLU A 97 5.58 23.22 -12.50
C GLU A 97 6.76 23.35 -13.49
N ASN A 98 6.73 22.61 -14.61
CA ASN A 98 7.83 22.49 -15.57
C ASN A 98 9.16 22.05 -14.93
N VAL A 99 9.08 21.29 -13.82
CA VAL A 99 10.24 20.76 -13.12
C VAL A 99 10.48 19.33 -13.58
N THR A 100 11.71 19.05 -14.03
CA THR A 100 12.10 17.70 -14.44
C THR A 100 12.52 16.87 -13.23
N LEU A 101 12.07 15.61 -13.15
CA LEU A 101 12.52 14.61 -12.16
C LEU A 101 14.04 14.58 -12.00
N TYR A 102 14.77 14.63 -13.12
CA TYR A 102 16.23 14.67 -13.14
C TYR A 102 16.83 15.84 -12.35
N ARG A 103 16.21 17.03 -12.44
CA ARG A 103 16.69 18.23 -11.73
C ARG A 103 16.53 18.06 -10.22
N LEU A 104 15.38 17.54 -9.77
CA LEU A 104 15.12 17.28 -8.34
C LEU A 104 16.06 16.21 -7.76
N VAL A 105 16.29 15.12 -8.49
CA VAL A 105 17.21 14.06 -8.04
C VAL A 105 18.63 14.58 -7.91
N ARG A 106 19.07 15.47 -8.81
CA ARG A 106 20.38 16.12 -8.73
C ARG A 106 20.49 17.08 -7.55
N GLU A 107 19.50 17.93 -7.33
CA GLU A 107 19.49 18.88 -6.20
C GLU A 107 19.44 18.20 -4.83
N LEU A 108 18.84 17.01 -4.73
CA LEU A 108 18.83 16.20 -3.50
C LEU A 108 20.13 15.41 -3.28
N GLY A 109 20.89 15.11 -4.34
CA GLY A 109 22.17 14.41 -4.25
C GLY A 109 23.36 15.34 -3.93
N ASP A 110 23.22 16.64 -4.20
CA ASP A 110 24.21 17.67 -3.88
C ASP A 110 24.06 18.24 -2.44
N ARG A 111 23.03 17.82 -1.69
CA ARG A 111 22.77 18.19 -0.28
C ARG A 111 23.14 17.06 0.67
#